data_AF-A0A661HC92-F1
#
_entry.id   AF-A0A661HC92-F1
#
_cell.length_a   1.000
_cell.length_b   1.000
_cell.length_c   1.000
_cell.angle_alpha   90.00
_cell.angle_beta   90.00
_cell.angle_gamma   90.00
#
_symmetry.space_group_name_H-M   'P 1'
#
loop_
_entity.id
_entity.type
_entity.pdbx_description
1 polymer ?
#
loop_
_entity_poly.entity_id
_entity_poly.type
_entity_poly.pdbx_seq_one_letter_code
_entity_poly.pdbx_strand_id
1 'polypeptide(L)'
;QQDPQAYLRGIEAQAAEYAGFNLLLGDRSSLWYFTNSQPAEERAALRLQPGIYGLSNARLDTLWPKVDLGKARLKTLLDTEPPSHDALATVVGDRCLADLDALHPHGMASEMDQLLSGQFIVAGRYGTRSSTTLWTDSAGLASWRELSFNELGEIREVQEYEFALVSPPGCV
;
A
#
# COMPACT_ATOMS: atom_id res chain seq x y z
N GLN A 1 -11.79 -21.72 5.32
CA GLN A 1 -11.35 -20.30 5.25
C GLN A 1 -12.60 -19.45 5.02
N GLN A 2 -12.67 -18.27 5.62
CA GLN A 2 -13.77 -17.32 5.41
C GLN A 2 -13.45 -16.42 4.20
N ASP A 3 -14.47 -16.08 3.40
CA ASP A 3 -14.35 -15.10 2.31
C ASP A 3 -13.96 -13.70 2.86
N PRO A 4 -13.17 -12.88 2.12
CA PRO A 4 -12.72 -11.56 2.61
C PRO A 4 -13.83 -10.66 3.14
N GLN A 5 -15.02 -10.65 2.51
CA GLN A 5 -16.13 -9.83 2.98
C GLN A 5 -16.67 -10.30 4.33
N ALA A 6 -16.73 -11.62 4.54
CA ALA A 6 -17.17 -12.19 5.82
C ALA A 6 -16.19 -11.87 6.95
N TYR A 7 -14.88 -11.92 6.68
CA TYR A 7 -13.84 -11.54 7.64
C TYR A 7 -13.94 -10.05 8.00
N LEU A 8 -14.10 -9.17 7.01
CA LEU A 8 -14.22 -7.73 7.23
C LEU A 8 -15.41 -7.34 8.11
N ARG A 9 -16.55 -8.02 7.98
CA ARG A 9 -17.70 -7.79 8.89
C ARG A 9 -17.35 -8.04 10.37
N GLY A 10 -16.47 -9.01 10.64
CA GLY A 10 -15.94 -9.23 11.99
C GLY A 10 -15.08 -8.07 12.47
N ILE A 11 -14.18 -7.59 11.61
CA ILE A 11 -13.32 -6.44 11.89
C ILE A 11 -14.14 -5.16 12.11
N GLU A 12 -15.16 -4.91 11.29
CA GLU A 12 -16.06 -3.76 11.40
C GLU A 12 -16.73 -3.69 12.77
N ALA A 13 -17.21 -4.82 13.29
CA ALA A 13 -17.88 -4.89 14.59
C ALA A 13 -16.98 -4.51 15.77
N GLN A 14 -15.67 -4.71 15.64
CA GLN A 14 -14.66 -4.44 16.68
C GLN A 14 -13.77 -3.25 16.33
N ALA A 15 -14.04 -2.53 15.24
CA ALA A 15 -13.15 -1.51 14.68
C ALA A 15 -12.84 -0.36 15.66
N ALA A 16 -13.75 -0.08 16.59
CA ALA A 16 -13.59 0.94 17.63
C ALA A 16 -12.62 0.55 18.76
N GLU A 17 -12.27 -0.73 18.88
CA GLU A 17 -11.32 -1.24 19.87
C GLU A 17 -9.85 -1.04 19.45
N TYR A 18 -9.62 -0.68 18.18
CA TYR A 18 -8.30 -0.46 17.61
C TYR A 18 -7.98 1.03 17.45
N ALA A 19 -6.68 1.37 17.46
CA ALA A 19 -6.21 2.67 16.97
C ALA A 19 -6.54 2.86 15.48
N GLY A 20 -6.41 4.08 14.96
CA GLY A 20 -6.68 4.37 13.54
C GLY A 20 -5.84 3.51 12.59
N PHE A 21 -6.47 2.85 11.61
CA PHE A 21 -5.80 1.99 10.64
C PHE A 21 -6.43 2.03 9.24
N ASN A 22 -5.64 1.59 8.26
CA ASN A 22 -6.10 1.21 6.92
C ASN A 22 -5.84 -0.29 6.73
N LEU A 23 -6.77 -1.00 6.08
CA LEU A 23 -6.69 -2.42 5.82
C LEU A 23 -6.99 -2.69 4.35
N LEU A 24 -6.04 -3.33 3.66
CA LEU A 24 -6.27 -3.99 2.39
C LEU A 24 -6.37 -5.49 2.65
N LEU A 25 -7.49 -6.10 2.24
CA LEU A 25 -7.73 -7.53 2.40
C LEU A 25 -8.27 -8.09 1.10
N GLY A 26 -7.70 -9.19 0.61
CA GLY A 26 -8.17 -9.79 -0.62
C GLY A 26 -7.76 -11.23 -0.78
N ASP A 27 -8.31 -11.83 -1.82
CA ASP A 27 -7.96 -13.14 -2.35
C ASP A 27 -7.77 -13.03 -3.87
N ARG A 28 -7.75 -14.16 -4.58
CA ARG A 28 -7.59 -14.19 -6.05
C ARG A 28 -8.74 -13.55 -6.83
N SER A 29 -9.89 -13.31 -6.19
CA SER A 29 -11.14 -12.90 -6.84
C SER A 29 -11.57 -11.47 -6.45
N SER A 30 -11.10 -10.97 -5.32
CA SER A 30 -11.49 -9.65 -4.81
C SER A 30 -10.43 -9.03 -3.93
N LEU A 31 -10.31 -7.70 -4.02
CA LEU A 31 -9.56 -6.88 -3.08
C LEU A 31 -10.52 -5.89 -2.44
N TRP A 32 -10.39 -5.71 -1.13
CA TRP A 32 -11.23 -4.86 -0.32
C TRP A 32 -10.36 -3.88 0.46
N TYR A 33 -10.89 -2.68 0.65
CA TYR A 33 -10.32 -1.64 1.50
C TYR A 33 -11.27 -1.36 2.67
N PHE A 34 -10.72 -1.23 3.86
CA PHE A 34 -11.44 -0.78 5.05
C PHE A 34 -10.57 0.16 5.89
N THR A 35 -11.19 1.10 6.59
CA THR A 35 -10.53 1.95 7.58
C THR A 35 -11.51 2.27 8.72
N ASN A 36 -11.01 2.32 9.96
CA ASN A 36 -11.78 2.77 11.11
C ASN A 36 -11.65 4.28 11.39
N SER A 37 -10.95 5.03 10.51
CA SER A 37 -10.77 6.48 10.65
C SER A 37 -12.02 7.32 10.37
N GLN A 38 -13.11 6.69 9.92
CA GLN A 38 -14.39 7.33 9.61
C GLN A 38 -15.36 7.26 10.80
N PRO A 39 -16.36 8.17 10.86
CA PRO A 39 -17.50 8.03 11.77
C PRO A 39 -18.16 6.66 11.63
N ALA A 40 -18.67 6.10 12.72
CA ALA A 40 -19.14 4.71 12.76
C ALA A 40 -20.27 4.45 11.75
N GLU A 41 -21.11 5.45 11.53
CA GLU A 41 -22.23 5.47 10.58
C GLU A 41 -21.81 5.42 9.10
N GLU A 42 -20.58 5.83 8.78
CA GLU A 42 -20.03 5.84 7.41
C GLU A 42 -19.05 4.69 7.15
N ARG A 43 -18.65 3.94 8.19
CA ARG A 43 -17.72 2.82 8.07
C ARG A 43 -18.36 1.69 7.28
N ALA A 44 -17.81 1.43 6.09
CA ALA A 44 -18.12 0.25 5.31
C ALA A 44 -16.88 -0.22 4.54
N ALA A 45 -16.68 -1.53 4.47
CA ALA A 45 -15.71 -2.13 3.57
C ALA A 45 -16.06 -1.83 2.11
N LEU A 46 -15.06 -1.37 1.37
CA LEU A 46 -15.17 -1.05 -0.05
C LEU A 46 -14.51 -2.14 -0.88
N ARG A 47 -15.28 -2.83 -1.73
CA ARG A 47 -14.71 -3.73 -2.75
C ARG A 47 -14.09 -2.90 -3.86
N LEU A 48 -12.79 -3.07 -4.07
CA LEU A 48 -12.05 -2.37 -5.13
C LEU A 48 -12.31 -3.05 -6.47
N GLN A 49 -12.63 -2.23 -7.48
CA GLN A 49 -12.72 -2.68 -8.87
C GLN A 49 -11.32 -2.71 -9.49
N PRO A 50 -11.12 -3.39 -10.63
CA PRO A 50 -9.83 -3.31 -11.33
C PRO A 50 -9.42 -1.86 -11.59
N GLY A 51 -8.20 -1.49 -11.17
CA GLY A 51 -7.70 -0.12 -11.25
C GLY A 51 -6.40 0.08 -10.49
N ILE A 52 -5.88 1.31 -10.52
CA ILE A 52 -4.67 1.73 -9.79
C ILE A 52 -5.10 2.61 -8.62
N TYR A 53 -4.77 2.18 -7.42
CA TYR A 53 -5.06 2.86 -6.17
C TYR A 53 -3.77 3.19 -5.44
N GLY A 54 -3.80 4.24 -4.63
CA GLY A 54 -2.70 4.62 -3.76
C GLY A 54 -3.15 4.72 -2.31
N LEU A 55 -2.33 4.17 -1.41
CA LEU A 55 -2.57 4.22 0.02
C LEU A 55 -1.30 4.70 0.71
N SER A 56 -1.48 5.60 1.68
CA SER A 56 -0.42 6.02 2.59
C SER A 56 -0.97 6.06 4.01
N ASN A 57 -0.74 7.13 4.77
CA ASN A 57 -1.27 7.27 6.13
C ASN A 57 -2.69 7.84 6.18
N ALA A 58 -3.13 8.47 5.09
CA ALA A 58 -4.50 8.96 4.95
C ALA A 58 -5.43 7.87 4.37
N ARG A 59 -6.67 8.26 4.00
CA ARG A 59 -7.63 7.37 3.34
C ARG A 59 -7.15 7.01 1.92
N LEU A 60 -7.67 5.91 1.38
CA LEU A 60 -7.40 5.47 0.01
C LEU A 60 -7.57 6.63 -0.99
N ASP A 61 -6.61 6.78 -1.89
CA ASP A 61 -6.57 7.82 -2.94
C ASP A 61 -6.65 9.28 -2.44
N THR A 62 -6.34 9.53 -1.17
CA THR A 62 -6.11 10.90 -0.71
C THR A 62 -4.97 11.51 -1.52
N LEU A 63 -5.19 12.71 -2.05
CA LEU A 63 -4.24 13.45 -2.88
C LEU A 63 -3.00 13.84 -2.08
N TRP A 64 -1.97 13.02 -2.19
CA TRP A 64 -0.62 13.26 -1.68
C TRP A 64 0.34 13.23 -2.86
N PRO A 65 1.31 14.15 -2.96
CA PRO A 65 2.28 14.14 -4.06
C PRO A 65 2.96 12.78 -4.28
N LYS A 66 3.36 12.09 -3.19
CA LYS A 66 3.92 10.72 -3.27
C LYS A 66 2.96 9.67 -3.82
N VAL A 67 1.67 9.80 -3.48
CA VAL A 67 0.63 8.86 -3.92
C VAL A 67 0.42 9.04 -5.42
N ASP A 68 0.24 10.28 -5.88
CA ASP A 68 0.03 10.58 -7.30
C ASP A 68 1.24 10.19 -8.14
N LEU A 69 2.46 10.47 -7.65
CA LEU A 69 3.70 10.03 -8.28
C LEU A 69 3.78 8.50 -8.39
N GLY A 70 3.44 7.78 -7.31
CA GLY A 70 3.44 6.31 -7.29
C GLY A 70 2.44 5.72 -8.26
N LYS A 71 1.21 6.26 -8.30
CA LYS A 71 0.17 5.84 -9.24
C LYS A 71 0.58 6.09 -10.69
N ALA A 72 1.16 7.26 -10.99
CA ALA A 72 1.64 7.59 -12.33
C ALA A 72 2.76 6.63 -12.78
N ARG A 73 3.77 6.40 -11.92
CA ARG A 73 4.88 5.48 -12.20
C ARG A 73 4.42 4.04 -12.37
N LEU A 74 3.53 3.56 -11.50
CA LEU A 74 2.97 2.22 -11.62
C LEU A 74 2.20 2.06 -12.93
N LYS A 75 1.41 3.07 -13.31
CA LYS A 75 0.70 3.04 -14.59
C LYS A 75 1.67 2.93 -15.76
N THR A 76 2.69 3.78 -15.81
CA THR A 76 3.70 3.74 -16.87
C THR A 76 4.37 2.37 -16.93
N LEU A 77 4.80 1.83 -15.78
CA LEU A 77 5.42 0.50 -15.71
C LEU A 77 4.53 -0.58 -16.32
N LEU A 78 3.26 -0.64 -15.90
CA LEU A 78 2.30 -1.64 -16.37
C LEU A 78 1.96 -1.49 -17.87
N ASP A 79 2.10 -0.30 -18.44
CA ASP A 79 1.90 -0.05 -19.86
C ASP A 79 3.13 -0.46 -20.71
N THR A 80 4.33 -0.57 -20.11
CA THR A 80 5.59 -0.75 -20.85
C THR A 80 6.18 -2.15 -20.76
N GLU A 81 6.09 -2.81 -19.60
CA GLU A 81 6.73 -4.10 -19.37
C GLU A 81 6.03 -4.91 -18.27
N PRO A 82 6.25 -6.24 -18.21
CA PRO A 82 5.80 -7.04 -17.08
C PRO A 82 6.41 -6.55 -15.76
N PRO A 83 5.71 -6.69 -14.62
CA PRO A 83 6.26 -6.30 -13.34
C PRO A 83 7.50 -7.12 -12.99
N SER A 84 8.51 -6.43 -12.47
CA SER A 84 9.66 -7.04 -11.80
C SER A 84 9.81 -6.41 -10.42
N HIS A 85 10.48 -7.11 -9.50
CA HIS A 85 10.66 -6.57 -8.16
C HIS A 85 11.46 -5.26 -8.15
N ASP A 86 12.45 -5.11 -9.03
CA ASP A 86 13.28 -3.88 -9.11
C ASP A 86 12.47 -2.70 -9.67
N ALA A 87 11.66 -2.94 -10.70
CA ALA A 87 10.81 -1.92 -11.28
C ALA A 87 9.74 -1.46 -10.28
N LEU A 88 9.09 -2.40 -9.57
CA LEU A 88 8.10 -2.08 -8.53
C LEU A 88 8.73 -1.37 -7.32
N ALA A 89 9.94 -1.75 -6.89
CA ALA A 89 10.64 -1.03 -5.84
C ALA A 89 10.96 0.42 -6.24
N THR A 90 11.27 0.66 -7.52
CA THR A 90 11.51 2.01 -8.05
C THR A 90 10.26 2.89 -8.03
N VAL A 91 9.07 2.32 -8.24
CA VAL A 91 7.78 3.05 -8.20
C VAL A 91 7.56 3.77 -6.87
N VAL A 92 8.02 3.19 -5.76
CA VAL A 92 7.86 3.70 -4.38
C VAL A 92 9.18 4.10 -3.72
N GLY A 93 10.27 4.20 -4.48
CA GLY A 93 11.62 4.42 -3.98
C GLY A 93 12.05 5.89 -3.92
N ASP A 94 11.19 6.84 -4.28
CA ASP A 94 11.57 8.25 -4.38
C ASP A 94 11.88 8.88 -3.02
N ARG A 95 13.05 9.53 -2.93
CA ARG A 95 13.51 10.25 -1.73
C ARG A 95 13.21 11.74 -1.76
N CYS A 96 12.71 12.27 -2.87
CA CYS A 96 12.36 13.68 -2.99
C CYS A 96 11.22 14.03 -2.04
N LEU A 97 11.41 15.10 -1.27
CA LEU A 97 10.35 15.69 -0.48
C LEU A 97 9.63 16.73 -1.35
N ALA A 98 8.32 16.85 -1.18
CA ALA A 98 7.55 17.93 -1.77
C ALA A 98 7.91 19.26 -1.07
N ASP A 99 7.94 20.34 -1.84
CA ASP A 99 8.04 21.68 -1.28
C ASP A 99 6.76 22.00 -0.46
N LEU A 100 6.90 22.80 0.60
CA LEU A 100 5.76 23.19 1.44
C LEU A 100 4.64 23.87 0.63
N ASP A 101 5.00 24.65 -0.40
CA ASP A 101 4.01 25.29 -1.27
C ASP A 101 3.16 24.29 -2.07
N ALA A 102 3.70 23.10 -2.38
CA ALA A 102 2.95 22.02 -3.02
C ALA A 102 2.06 21.26 -2.02
N LEU A 103 2.35 21.37 -0.72
CA LEU A 103 1.63 20.69 0.37
C LEU A 103 0.51 21.56 0.95
N HIS A 104 0.70 22.88 1.03
CA HIS A 104 -0.27 23.83 1.59
C HIS A 104 -1.70 23.68 1.02
N PRO A 105 -1.91 23.51 -0.31
CA PRO A 105 -3.26 23.35 -0.87
C PRO A 105 -4.02 22.12 -0.35
N HIS A 106 -3.31 21.14 0.22
CA HIS A 106 -3.85 19.91 0.77
C HIS A 106 -3.98 19.94 2.30
N GLY A 107 -3.80 21.11 2.92
CA GLY A 107 -3.87 21.27 4.38
C GLY A 107 -2.63 20.74 5.12
N MET A 108 -1.53 20.52 4.41
CA MET A 108 -0.27 20.04 4.95
C MET A 108 0.73 21.20 5.04
N ALA A 109 1.26 21.47 6.23
CA ALA A 109 2.07 22.67 6.48
C ALA A 109 3.21 22.48 7.48
N SER A 110 3.33 21.28 8.08
CA SER A 110 4.37 21.01 9.07
C SER A 110 5.62 20.40 8.44
N GLU A 111 6.76 20.51 9.13
CA GLU A 111 7.99 19.79 8.78
C GLU A 111 7.76 18.26 8.71
N MET A 112 6.87 17.75 9.56
CA MET A 112 6.49 16.33 9.53
C MET A 112 5.71 15.99 8.25
N ASP A 113 4.80 16.86 7.80
CA ASP A 113 4.08 16.63 6.54
C ASP A 113 5.04 16.62 5.34
N GLN A 114 6.03 17.53 5.35
CA GLN A 114 7.09 17.54 4.34
C GLN A 114 7.91 16.26 4.39
N LEU A 115 8.33 15.80 5.58
CA LEU A 115 9.03 14.52 5.71
C LEU A 115 8.18 13.35 5.20
N LEU A 116 6.89 13.33 5.54
CA LEU A 116 5.93 12.31 5.12
C LEU A 116 5.59 12.40 3.64
N SER A 117 5.96 13.47 2.93
CA SER A 117 5.70 13.60 1.50
C SER A 117 6.61 12.73 0.63
N GLY A 118 7.73 12.23 1.16
CA GLY A 118 8.60 11.29 0.46
C GLY A 118 8.00 9.89 0.38
N GLN A 119 8.29 9.14 -0.70
CA GLN A 119 7.94 7.72 -0.79
C GLN A 119 8.91 6.86 0.04
N PHE A 120 10.19 7.23 0.02
CA PHE A 120 11.26 6.62 0.80
C PHE A 120 11.87 7.64 1.77
N ILE A 121 11.68 7.44 3.07
CA ILE A 121 12.06 8.40 4.11
C ILE A 121 13.35 7.94 4.81
N VAL A 122 14.32 8.83 4.95
CA VAL A 122 15.55 8.63 5.73
C VAL A 122 15.68 9.75 6.76
N ALA A 123 15.26 9.51 8.00
CA ALA A 123 15.30 10.51 9.07
C ALA A 123 15.66 9.90 10.44
N GLY A 124 16.90 9.45 10.58
CA GLY A 124 17.42 8.86 11.81
C GLY A 124 16.54 7.70 12.30
N ARG A 125 15.93 7.87 13.49
CA ARG A 125 15.05 6.84 14.10
C ARG A 125 13.70 6.68 13.41
N TYR A 126 13.32 7.59 12.51
CA TYR A 126 12.09 7.51 11.71
C TYR A 126 12.44 7.37 10.22
N GLY A 127 11.80 6.45 9.51
CA GLY A 127 12.03 6.28 8.08
C GLY A 127 11.60 4.92 7.55
N THR A 128 11.76 4.75 6.25
CA THR A 128 11.47 3.50 5.54
C THR A 128 12.44 2.42 5.99
N ARG A 129 11.91 1.39 6.66
CA ARG A 129 12.68 0.24 7.17
C ARG A 129 12.51 -1.00 6.30
N SER A 130 11.42 -1.06 5.53
CA SER A 130 11.19 -2.12 4.56
C SER A 130 10.49 -1.59 3.32
N SER A 131 10.65 -2.32 2.21
CA SER A 131 9.87 -2.14 0.99
C SER A 131 9.51 -3.52 0.46
N THR A 132 8.22 -3.79 0.40
CA THR A 132 7.67 -5.07 -0.07
C THR A 132 7.10 -4.90 -1.47
N THR A 133 7.37 -5.86 -2.34
CA THR A 133 6.76 -5.98 -3.67
C THR A 133 6.09 -7.33 -3.79
N LEU A 134 4.88 -7.35 -4.36
CA LEU A 134 4.07 -8.55 -4.48
C LEU A 134 3.19 -8.44 -5.72
N TRP A 135 3.17 -9.47 -6.55
CA TRP A 135 2.14 -9.66 -7.58
C TRP A 135 1.84 -11.14 -7.76
N THR A 136 0.75 -11.43 -8.45
CA THR A 136 0.31 -12.79 -8.76
C THR A 136 -0.01 -12.89 -10.23
N ASP A 137 0.39 -13.98 -10.87
CA ASP A 137 -0.01 -14.27 -12.24
C ASP A 137 -1.40 -14.93 -12.33
N SER A 138 -1.85 -15.21 -13.55
CA SER A 138 -3.14 -15.89 -13.80
C SER A 138 -3.14 -17.36 -13.35
N ALA A 139 -1.98 -18.01 -13.27
CA ALA A 139 -1.84 -19.36 -12.73
C ALA A 139 -1.97 -19.37 -11.20
N GLY A 140 -1.82 -18.21 -10.55
CA GLY A 140 -1.85 -18.06 -9.09
C GLY A 140 -0.48 -18.22 -8.45
N LEU A 141 0.60 -18.14 -9.22
CA LEU A 141 1.95 -18.01 -8.66
C LEU A 141 2.14 -16.58 -8.16
N ALA A 142 2.42 -16.43 -6.87
CA ALA A 142 2.79 -15.16 -6.26
C ALA A 142 4.31 -15.01 -6.30
N SER A 143 4.78 -13.84 -6.73
CA SER A 143 6.17 -13.41 -6.60
C SER A 143 6.24 -12.33 -5.54
N TRP A 144 7.00 -12.56 -4.48
CA TRP A 144 7.13 -11.67 -3.33
C TRP A 144 8.60 -11.35 -3.06
N ARG A 145 8.90 -10.08 -2.77
CA ARG A 145 10.23 -9.67 -2.29
C ARG A 145 10.12 -8.56 -1.27
N GLU A 146 10.87 -8.66 -0.19
CA GLU A 146 11.07 -7.61 0.79
C GLU A 146 12.54 -7.20 0.87
N LEU A 147 12.76 -5.90 0.80
CA LEU A 147 14.03 -5.26 1.09
C LEU A 147 13.95 -4.65 2.49
N SER A 148 14.89 -4.99 3.37
CA SER A 148 15.04 -4.36 4.70
C SER A 148 16.18 -3.34 4.67
N PHE A 149 15.99 -2.18 5.30
CA PHE A 149 16.94 -1.07 5.28
C PHE A 149 17.40 -0.63 6.68
N ASN A 150 18.68 -0.28 6.83
CA ASN A 150 19.19 0.36 8.05
C ASN A 150 18.80 1.84 8.12
N GLU A 151 19.13 2.51 9.23
CA GLU A 151 18.82 3.92 9.49
C GLU A 151 19.29 4.90 8.40
N LEU A 152 20.32 4.55 7.62
CA LEU A 152 20.87 5.32 6.51
C LEU A 152 20.15 5.05 5.17
N GLY A 153 19.17 4.14 5.16
CA GLY A 153 18.44 3.71 3.97
C GLY A 153 19.26 2.76 3.08
N GLU A 154 20.25 2.06 3.64
CA GLU A 154 21.04 1.06 2.95
C GLU A 154 20.44 -0.32 3.16
N ILE A 155 20.47 -1.15 2.11
CA ILE A 155 19.93 -2.52 2.17
C ILE A 155 20.72 -3.34 3.19
N ARG A 156 19.99 -3.97 4.10
CA ARG A 156 20.50 -4.90 5.12
C ARG A 156 20.19 -6.35 4.80
N GLU A 157 19.01 -6.58 4.23
CA GLU A 157 18.53 -7.91 3.93
C GLU A 157 17.62 -7.85 2.71
N VAL A 158 17.64 -8.94 1.93
CA VAL A 158 16.71 -9.18 0.83
C VAL A 158 16.13 -10.57 1.06
N GLN A 159 14.81 -10.65 1.10
CA GLN A 159 14.09 -11.92 1.13
C GLN A 159 13.19 -11.98 -0.09
N GLU A 160 13.23 -13.09 -0.82
CA GLU A 160 12.49 -13.28 -2.06
C GLU A 160 11.88 -14.69 -2.07
N TYR A 161 10.60 -14.78 -2.42
CA TYR A 161 9.85 -16.02 -2.44
C TYR A 161 8.93 -16.08 -3.65
N GLU A 162 8.80 -17.28 -4.21
CA GLU A 162 7.74 -17.64 -5.12
C GLU A 162 6.88 -18.73 -4.49
N PHE A 163 5.57 -18.54 -4.48
CA PHE A 163 4.65 -19.52 -3.87
C PHE A 163 3.29 -19.50 -4.54
N ALA A 164 2.64 -20.67 -4.62
CA ALA A 164 1.30 -20.78 -5.17
C ALA A 164 0.25 -20.29 -4.17
N LEU A 165 -0.63 -19.38 -4.60
CA LEU A 165 -1.85 -19.05 -3.89
C LEU A 165 -2.87 -20.15 -4.13
N VAL A 166 -3.02 -21.01 -3.12
CA VAL A 166 -4.02 -22.08 -3.15
C VAL A 166 -5.40 -21.44 -3.03
N SER A 167 -6.19 -21.51 -4.10
CA SER A 167 -7.61 -21.19 -3.99
C SER A 167 -8.26 -22.19 -3.03
N PRO A 168 -9.12 -21.76 -2.09
CA PRO A 168 -9.92 -22.72 -1.36
C PRO A 168 -10.71 -23.57 -2.37
N PRO A 169 -10.81 -24.90 -2.19
CA PRO A 169 -11.54 -25.74 -3.11
C PRO A 169 -13.02 -25.33 -3.14
N GLY A 170 -13.47 -24.81 -4.29
CA GLY A 170 -14.87 -24.72 -4.69
C GLY A 170 -15.63 -23.45 -4.32
N CYS A 171 -15.75 -22.55 -5.29
CA CYS A 171 -17.04 -21.95 -5.64
C CYS A 171 -17.15 -22.05 -7.17
N VAL A 172 -17.96 -23.02 -7.63
CA VAL A 172 -18.45 -23.13 -9.00
C VAL A 172 -19.81 -22.46 -9.05
#